data_AF-A0A1Y2HN13-F1
#
_entry.id   AF-A0A1Y2HN13-F1
#
_cell.length_a   1.000
_cell.length_b   1.000
_cell.length_c   1.000
_cell.angle_alpha   90.00
_cell.angle_beta   90.00
_cell.angle_gamma   90.00
#
_symmetry.space_group_name_H-M   'P 1'
#
loop_
_entity.id
_entity.type
_entity.pdbx_description
1 polymer ?
#
loop_
_entity_poly.entity_id
_entity_poly.type
_entity_poly.pdbx_seq_one_letter_code
_entity_poly.pdbx_strand_id
1 'polypeptide(L)'
;MQPHSQPAIFADLVARVASLASPAARTLAGNLHHSSGGLPDLAPSGELSDVDVSVVHPDPHALLDLLQQAYANASNAEVVMDEYDPDQDYAIVAIRNMYPRPVHVYAATSALTAVAHRKVEVRLNATYPRLATMALALKRYAGMGTEEAWYRVLELGSVSEGQTPWYAALLDEERVMAAAEERNRWVIKYVDEGGLPKQ
;
A
#
# COMPACT_ATOMS: atom_id res chain seq x y z
N MET A 1 5.33 9.46 -21.97
CA MET A 1 5.50 9.67 -20.51
C MET A 1 6.42 8.58 -19.99
N GLN A 2 7.42 8.91 -19.17
CA GLN A 2 8.14 7.86 -18.45
C GLN A 2 7.20 7.24 -17.41
N PRO A 3 7.26 5.92 -17.18
CA PRO A 3 6.50 5.30 -16.09
C PRO A 3 7.01 5.86 -14.76
N HIS A 4 6.16 6.60 -14.05
CA HIS A 4 6.47 7.00 -12.68
C HIS A 4 6.26 5.77 -11.79
N SER A 5 7.33 5.27 -11.18
CA SER A 5 7.21 4.27 -10.11
C SER A 5 6.35 4.84 -8.96
N GLN A 6 5.63 3.99 -8.23
CA GLN A 6 4.82 4.42 -7.07
C GLN A 6 5.61 5.28 -6.05
N PRO A 7 6.88 4.96 -5.70
CA PRO A 7 7.69 5.84 -4.85
C PRO A 7 7.92 7.24 -5.42
N ALA A 8 8.08 7.35 -6.75
CA ALA A 8 8.24 8.63 -7.42
C ALA A 8 6.94 9.44 -7.42
N ILE A 9 5.78 8.78 -7.58
CA ILE A 9 4.46 9.40 -7.46
C ILE A 9 4.27 9.96 -6.04
N PHE A 10 4.59 9.16 -5.02
CA PHE A 10 4.50 9.60 -3.62
C PHE A 10 5.41 10.80 -3.33
N ALA A 11 6.66 10.75 -3.78
CA ALA A 11 7.60 11.85 -3.60
C ALA A 11 7.11 13.15 -4.29
N ASP A 12 6.57 13.06 -5.50
CA ASP A 12 5.98 14.21 -6.20
C ASP A 12 4.77 14.77 -5.44
N LEU A 13 3.88 13.90 -4.95
CA LEU A 13 2.71 14.31 -4.18
C LEU A 13 3.11 15.04 -2.88
N VAL A 14 4.07 14.50 -2.12
CA VAL A 14 4.61 15.14 -0.92
C VAL A 14 5.20 16.51 -1.26
N ALA A 15 6.00 16.61 -2.33
CA ALA A 15 6.63 17.87 -2.73
C ALA A 15 5.60 18.93 -3.13
N ARG A 16 4.55 18.56 -3.89
CA ARG A 16 3.48 19.46 -4.30
C ARG A 16 2.69 19.99 -3.12
N VAL A 17 2.28 19.12 -2.20
CA VAL A 17 1.56 19.53 -0.99
C VAL A 17 2.45 20.45 -0.13
N ALA A 18 3.71 20.11 0.08
CA ALA A 18 4.65 20.94 0.83
C ALA A 18 4.87 22.34 0.22
N SER A 19 4.73 22.47 -1.11
CA SER A 19 4.92 23.73 -1.83
C SER A 19 3.83 24.79 -1.57
N LEU A 20 2.65 24.39 -1.07
CA LEU A 20 1.55 25.32 -0.78
C LEU A 20 1.83 26.28 0.38
N ALA A 21 2.93 26.07 1.13
CA ALA A 21 3.42 26.92 2.22
C ALA A 21 2.44 27.24 3.37
N SER A 22 1.21 26.70 3.35
CA SER A 22 0.21 26.87 4.39
C SER A 22 0.46 25.92 5.57
N PRO A 23 0.06 26.29 6.82
CA PRO A 23 0.15 25.38 7.96
C PRO A 23 -0.59 24.06 7.73
N ALA A 24 -1.78 24.12 7.13
CA ALA A 24 -2.58 22.94 6.81
C ALA A 24 -1.85 22.00 5.83
N ALA A 25 -1.21 22.56 4.79
CA ALA A 25 -0.45 21.76 3.84
C ALA A 25 0.80 21.14 4.46
N ARG A 26 1.48 21.82 5.40
CA ARG A 26 2.60 21.23 6.15
C ARG A 26 2.16 20.07 7.04
N THR A 27 1.05 20.22 7.77
CA THR A 27 0.47 19.14 8.56
C THR A 27 0.07 17.97 7.68
N LEU A 28 -0.59 18.25 6.55
CA LEU A 28 -0.98 17.23 5.58
C LEU A 28 0.23 16.48 5.04
N ALA A 29 1.28 17.17 4.61
CA ALA A 29 2.50 16.55 4.09
C ALA A 29 3.17 15.60 5.09
N GLY A 30 3.11 15.92 6.39
CA GLY A 30 3.62 15.05 7.46
C GLY A 30 2.75 13.81 7.74
N ASN A 31 1.49 13.81 7.31
CA ASN A 31 0.52 12.73 7.50
C ASN A 31 0.30 11.88 6.25
N LEU A 32 1.01 12.16 5.16
CA LEU A 32 1.00 11.33 3.95
C LEU A 32 1.85 10.09 4.16
N HIS A 33 1.30 8.95 3.80
CA HIS A 33 1.95 7.66 3.91
C HIS A 33 1.86 6.92 2.57
N HIS A 34 2.97 6.32 2.16
CA HIS A 34 3.03 5.55 0.92
C HIS A 34 2.31 4.20 1.10
N SER A 35 1.17 4.01 0.42
CA SER A 35 0.21 2.90 0.68
C SER A 35 0.05 1.86 -0.41
N SER A 36 0.61 2.10 -1.58
CA SER A 36 1.63 1.21 -2.11
C SER A 36 1.33 -0.27 -2.46
N GLY A 37 0.96 -1.18 -1.55
CA GLY A 37 1.16 -2.64 -1.70
C GLY A 37 2.63 -3.09 -1.88
N GLY A 38 3.48 -2.33 -2.59
CA GLY A 38 4.93 -2.54 -2.75
C GLY A 38 5.25 -3.80 -3.55
N LEU A 39 4.21 -4.54 -3.92
CA LEU A 39 4.27 -5.50 -4.97
C LEU A 39 4.54 -4.72 -6.26
N PRO A 40 5.63 -5.03 -6.97
CA PRO A 40 6.03 -4.27 -8.15
C PRO A 40 4.88 -4.23 -9.16
N ASP A 41 4.75 -3.09 -9.86
CA ASP A 41 3.93 -2.94 -11.06
C ASP A 41 4.33 -3.98 -12.11
N LEU A 42 3.81 -5.20 -11.97
CA LEU A 42 4.03 -6.28 -12.93
C LEU A 42 2.87 -6.28 -13.91
N ALA A 43 3.14 -5.62 -15.04
CA ALA A 43 2.48 -5.70 -16.35
C ALA A 43 1.66 -4.45 -16.77
N PRO A 44 1.61 -4.16 -18.09
CA PRO A 44 0.81 -3.09 -18.68
C PRO A 44 -0.72 -3.29 -18.54
N SER A 45 -1.17 -4.36 -17.86
CA SER A 45 -2.59 -4.67 -17.64
C SER A 45 -3.22 -4.00 -16.41
N GLY A 46 -2.48 -3.17 -15.68
CA GLY A 46 -3.08 -2.10 -14.86
C GLY A 46 -3.72 -2.47 -13.52
N GLU A 47 -3.74 -3.74 -13.10
CA GLU A 47 -4.23 -4.09 -11.76
C GLU A 47 -3.11 -3.94 -10.73
N LEU A 48 -3.02 -2.68 -10.29
CA LEU A 48 -2.13 -2.13 -9.29
C LEU A 48 -2.93 -1.76 -8.04
N SER A 49 -2.25 -1.69 -6.90
CA SER A 49 -2.80 -1.28 -5.60
C SER A 49 -3.98 -0.31 -5.74
N ASP A 50 -5.11 -0.69 -5.14
CA ASP A 50 -6.36 0.08 -5.07
C ASP A 50 -6.16 1.45 -4.40
N VAL A 51 -5.09 1.59 -3.62
CA VAL A 51 -4.65 2.82 -2.95
C VAL A 51 -3.15 3.05 -3.15
N ASP A 52 -2.75 4.26 -3.53
CA ASP A 52 -1.34 4.66 -3.69
C ASP A 52 -0.78 5.33 -2.44
N VAL A 53 -1.60 6.16 -1.81
CA VAL A 53 -1.22 7.00 -0.68
C VAL A 53 -2.33 6.93 0.36
N SER A 54 -2.00 6.69 1.63
CA SER A 54 -2.94 6.87 2.73
C SER A 54 -2.61 8.15 3.47
N VAL A 55 -3.63 8.80 3.99
CA VAL A 55 -3.50 9.99 4.81
C VAL A 55 -4.41 9.91 6.02
N VAL A 56 -3.85 10.22 7.18
CA VAL A 56 -4.64 10.40 8.40
C VAL A 56 -5.18 11.81 8.38
N HIS A 57 -6.46 11.96 8.01
CA HIS A 57 -7.12 13.26 7.95
C HIS A 57 -8.56 13.15 8.48
N PRO A 58 -8.98 14.03 9.40
CA PRO A 58 -10.33 14.01 9.98
C PRO A 58 -11.41 14.59 9.07
N ASP A 59 -11.02 15.19 7.94
CA ASP A 59 -11.92 15.86 7.01
C ASP A 59 -11.51 15.58 5.54
N PRO A 60 -12.15 14.63 4.86
CA PRO A 60 -11.85 14.32 3.47
C PRO A 60 -12.05 15.47 2.47
N HIS A 61 -12.95 16.42 2.77
CA HIS A 61 -13.19 17.57 1.89
C HIS A 61 -12.03 18.57 1.96
N ALA A 62 -11.51 18.82 3.16
CA ALA A 62 -10.31 19.63 3.32
C ALA A 62 -9.07 19.00 2.64
N LEU A 63 -8.98 17.67 2.61
CA LEU A 63 -7.97 16.98 1.81
C LEU A 63 -8.16 17.23 0.31
N LEU A 64 -9.38 17.08 -0.20
CA LEU A 64 -9.70 17.33 -1.61
C LEU A 64 -9.29 18.76 -2.01
N ASP A 65 -9.68 19.76 -1.22
CA ASP A 65 -9.36 21.17 -1.49
C ASP A 65 -7.85 21.42 -1.52
N LEU A 66 -7.11 20.81 -0.60
CA LEU A 66 -5.64 20.93 -0.55
C LEU A 66 -4.97 20.26 -1.75
N LEU A 67 -5.45 19.08 -2.16
CA LEU A 67 -4.93 18.40 -3.36
C LEU A 67 -5.29 19.19 -4.63
N GLN A 68 -6.49 19.75 -4.73
CA GLN A 68 -6.85 20.64 -5.85
C GLN A 68 -5.94 21.86 -5.93
N GLN A 69 -5.61 22.48 -4.79
CA GLN A 69 -4.64 23.58 -4.75
C GLN A 69 -3.23 23.11 -5.17
N ALA A 70 -2.77 21.96 -4.69
CA ALA A 70 -1.45 21.41 -5.00
C ALA A 70 -1.27 21.08 -6.50
N TYR A 71 -2.37 20.77 -7.19
CA TYR A 71 -2.39 20.43 -8.61
C TYR A 71 -2.98 21.54 -9.50
N ALA A 72 -3.35 22.71 -8.96
CA ALA A 72 -4.00 23.79 -9.72
C ALA A 72 -3.20 24.29 -10.94
N ASN A 73 -1.87 24.21 -10.87
CA ASN A 73 -0.97 24.62 -11.96
C ASN A 73 -0.56 23.46 -12.90
N ALA A 74 -1.03 22.24 -12.64
CA ALA A 74 -0.77 21.09 -13.51
C ALA A 74 -1.84 21.05 -14.61
N SER A 75 -1.45 21.38 -15.85
CA SER A 75 -2.37 21.68 -16.96
C SER A 75 -3.42 20.61 -17.27
N ASN A 76 -3.17 19.37 -16.87
CA ASN A 76 -4.03 18.22 -17.18
C ASN A 76 -4.49 17.47 -15.93
N ALA A 77 -4.11 17.88 -14.71
CA ALA A 77 -4.49 17.14 -13.51
C ALA A 77 -5.97 17.36 -13.17
N GLU A 78 -6.71 16.28 -12.99
CA GLU A 78 -8.07 16.30 -12.47
C GLU A 78 -8.06 15.66 -11.08
N VAL A 79 -8.51 16.39 -10.06
CA VAL A 79 -8.56 15.92 -8.67
C VAL A 79 -10.01 15.85 -8.21
N VAL A 80 -10.50 14.63 -7.96
CA VAL A 80 -11.92 14.35 -7.67
C VAL A 80 -12.06 13.39 -6.49
N MET A 81 -13.17 13.48 -5.78
CA MET A 81 -13.57 12.48 -4.79
C MET A 81 -14.24 11.32 -5.52
N ASP A 82 -13.60 10.15 -5.52
CA ASP A 82 -14.10 8.97 -6.22
C ASP A 82 -15.01 8.13 -5.33
N GLU A 83 -14.69 8.09 -4.03
CA GLU A 83 -15.46 7.37 -3.02
C GLU A 83 -15.50 8.18 -1.73
N TYR A 84 -16.64 8.14 -1.03
CA TYR A 84 -16.81 8.75 0.28
C TYR A 84 -17.87 7.99 1.06
N ASP A 85 -17.46 7.47 2.22
CA ASP A 85 -18.36 6.82 3.18
C ASP A 85 -18.21 7.54 4.54
N PRO A 86 -19.19 8.39 4.91
CA PRO A 86 -19.16 9.10 6.20
C PRO A 86 -19.38 8.16 7.40
N ASP A 87 -20.02 7.01 7.21
CA ASP A 87 -20.30 6.05 8.29
C ASP A 87 -19.05 5.25 8.65
N GLN A 88 -18.17 5.03 7.68
CA GLN A 88 -16.88 4.38 7.86
C GLN A 88 -15.70 5.36 8.01
N ASP A 89 -15.99 6.66 8.01
CA ASP A 89 -15.02 7.74 8.14
C ASP A 89 -13.83 7.61 7.17
N TYR A 90 -14.13 7.31 5.90
CA TYR A 90 -13.12 7.28 4.84
C TYR A 90 -13.58 7.95 3.54
N ALA A 91 -12.59 8.33 2.74
CA ALA A 91 -12.76 8.73 1.35
C ALA A 91 -11.58 8.30 0.48
N ILE A 92 -11.81 8.20 -0.83
CA ILE A 92 -10.78 8.06 -1.84
C ILE A 92 -10.81 9.30 -2.73
N VAL A 93 -9.71 10.06 -2.73
CA VAL A 93 -9.48 11.16 -3.66
C VAL A 93 -8.59 10.67 -4.81
N ALA A 94 -9.09 10.74 -6.03
CA ALA A 94 -8.37 10.33 -7.23
C ALA A 94 -7.71 11.53 -7.93
N ILE A 95 -6.45 11.36 -8.32
CA ILE A 95 -5.70 12.26 -9.19
C ILE A 95 -5.60 11.60 -10.57
N ARG A 96 -6.35 12.13 -11.54
CA ARG A 96 -6.47 11.62 -12.91
C ARG A 96 -5.69 12.48 -13.89
N ASN A 97 -5.40 11.93 -15.07
CA ASN A 97 -4.82 12.61 -16.23
C ASN A 97 -3.40 13.20 -16.05
N MET A 98 -2.83 13.10 -14.85
CA MET A 98 -1.45 13.52 -14.52
C MET A 98 -0.43 12.38 -14.64
N TYR A 99 -0.84 11.15 -14.34
CA TYR A 99 -0.01 9.95 -14.31
C TYR A 99 -0.51 8.92 -15.33
N PRO A 100 0.29 7.89 -15.67
CA PRO A 100 -0.14 6.84 -16.61
C PRO A 100 -1.40 6.06 -16.20
N ARG A 101 -1.81 6.17 -14.93
CA ARG A 101 -3.06 5.65 -14.37
C ARG A 101 -3.59 6.62 -13.30
N PRO A 102 -4.86 6.51 -12.87
CA PRO A 102 -5.34 7.21 -11.69
C PRO A 102 -4.49 6.90 -10.47
N VAL A 103 -4.21 7.92 -9.67
CA VAL A 103 -3.55 7.80 -8.36
C VAL A 103 -4.60 7.99 -7.28
N HIS A 104 -4.74 7.02 -6.38
CA HIS A 104 -5.76 7.04 -5.33
C HIS A 104 -5.15 7.40 -3.97
N VAL A 105 -5.71 8.44 -3.35
CA VAL A 105 -5.36 8.90 -2.00
C VAL A 105 -6.49 8.52 -1.05
N TYR A 106 -6.25 7.51 -0.21
CA TYR A 106 -7.17 7.06 0.83
C TYR A 106 -7.05 7.93 2.07
N ALA A 107 -8.15 8.52 2.50
CA ALA A 107 -8.22 9.39 3.67
C ALA A 107 -9.12 8.76 4.72
N ALA A 108 -8.62 8.53 5.93
CA ALA A 108 -9.44 8.10 7.06
C ALA A 108 -8.76 8.47 8.39
N THR A 109 -9.52 8.66 9.46
CA THR A 109 -8.91 8.79 10.81
C THR A 109 -8.33 7.46 11.29
N SER A 110 -8.93 6.34 10.86
CA SER A 110 -8.50 4.97 11.13
C SER A 110 -7.30 4.52 10.27
N ALA A 111 -6.81 5.37 9.36
CA ALA A 111 -5.75 5.02 8.42
C ALA A 111 -4.43 4.63 9.12
N LEU A 112 -4.23 4.95 10.40
CA LEU A 112 -3.03 4.55 11.15
C LEU A 112 -2.78 3.03 11.15
N THR A 113 -3.84 2.22 11.23
CA THR A 113 -3.70 0.76 11.19
C THR A 113 -3.30 0.28 9.79
N ALA A 114 -3.93 0.83 8.74
CA ALA A 114 -3.56 0.55 7.35
C ALA A 114 -2.11 0.97 7.07
N VAL A 115 -1.69 2.13 7.59
CA VAL A 115 -0.32 2.63 7.53
C VAL A 115 0.66 1.72 8.27
N ALA A 116 0.24 1.14 9.40
CA ALA A 116 1.06 0.19 10.15
C ALA A 116 1.27 -1.12 9.38
N HIS A 117 0.20 -1.75 8.85
CA HIS A 117 0.34 -2.92 7.96
C HIS A 117 1.28 -2.61 6.82
N ARG A 118 1.09 -1.44 6.22
CA ARG A 118 1.84 -1.01 5.06
C ARG A 118 3.33 -0.89 5.31
N LYS A 119 3.75 -0.35 6.45
CA LYS A 119 5.16 -0.27 6.83
C LYS A 119 5.80 -1.66 6.87
N VAL A 120 5.08 -2.63 7.44
CA VAL A 120 5.52 -4.03 7.51
C VAL A 120 5.64 -4.61 6.09
N GLU A 121 4.64 -4.42 5.23
CA GLU A 121 4.68 -4.89 3.84
C GLU A 121 5.84 -4.28 3.02
N VAL A 122 6.09 -2.97 3.13
CA VAL A 122 7.22 -2.31 2.45
C VAL A 122 8.54 -2.95 2.88
N ARG A 123 8.71 -3.18 4.18
CA ARG A 123 9.90 -3.82 4.73
C ARG A 123 10.05 -5.25 4.24
N LEU A 124 8.96 -6.02 4.22
CA LEU A 124 8.93 -7.38 3.69
C LEU A 124 9.30 -7.42 2.20
N ASN A 125 8.73 -6.53 1.38
CA ASN A 125 9.03 -6.43 -0.05
C ASN A 125 10.51 -6.14 -0.31
N ALA A 126 11.10 -5.21 0.44
CA ALA A 126 12.50 -4.83 0.30
C ALA A 126 13.46 -5.93 0.79
N THR A 127 13.09 -6.65 1.84
CA THR A 127 13.98 -7.61 2.51
C THR A 127 13.87 -9.02 1.90
N TYR A 128 12.66 -9.42 1.47
CA TYR A 128 12.34 -10.78 1.00
C TYR A 128 11.62 -10.75 -0.37
N PRO A 129 12.27 -10.31 -1.45
CA PRO A 129 11.64 -10.11 -2.77
C PRO A 129 11.02 -11.39 -3.37
N ARG A 130 11.51 -12.57 -2.99
CA ARG A 130 10.92 -13.85 -3.41
C ARG A 130 9.56 -14.10 -2.75
N LEU A 131 9.48 -13.88 -1.45
CA LEU A 131 8.22 -13.99 -0.71
C LEU A 131 7.20 -12.96 -1.21
N ALA A 132 7.66 -11.74 -1.53
CA ALA A 132 6.82 -10.72 -2.16
C ALA A 132 6.24 -11.19 -3.51
N THR A 133 7.04 -11.87 -4.34
CA THR A 133 6.55 -12.44 -5.61
C THR A 133 5.47 -13.50 -5.37
N MET A 134 5.62 -14.33 -4.34
CA MET A 134 4.61 -15.32 -3.95
C MET A 134 3.33 -14.65 -3.44
N ALA A 135 3.43 -13.61 -2.61
CA ALA A 135 2.29 -12.86 -2.10
C ALA A 135 1.53 -12.18 -3.24
N LEU A 136 2.24 -11.59 -4.20
CA LEU A 136 1.63 -11.02 -5.41
C LEU A 136 0.90 -12.07 -6.24
N ALA A 137 1.49 -13.24 -6.44
CA ALA A 137 0.83 -14.32 -7.15
C ALA A 137 -0.47 -14.74 -6.43
N LEU A 138 -0.44 -14.90 -5.10
CA LEU A 138 -1.64 -15.23 -4.33
C LEU A 138 -2.71 -14.15 -4.45
N LYS A 139 -2.36 -12.87 -4.26
CA LYS A 139 -3.29 -11.74 -4.42
C LYS A 139 -3.98 -11.78 -5.79
N ARG A 140 -3.19 -11.93 -6.86
CA ARG A 140 -3.70 -11.93 -8.24
C ARG A 140 -4.61 -13.11 -8.56
N TYR A 141 -4.24 -14.32 -8.16
CA TYR A 141 -4.94 -15.53 -8.59
C TYR A 141 -6.06 -15.97 -7.64
N ALA A 142 -6.04 -15.54 -6.38
CA ALA A 142 -7.03 -15.91 -5.38
C ALA A 142 -7.98 -14.76 -4.98
N GLY A 143 -7.79 -13.55 -5.51
CA GLY A 143 -8.70 -12.41 -5.30
C GLY A 143 -8.75 -11.92 -3.85
N MET A 144 -7.63 -12.00 -3.13
CA MET A 144 -7.53 -11.63 -1.71
C MET A 144 -6.81 -10.30 -1.48
N GLY A 145 -6.99 -9.72 -0.30
CA GLY A 145 -6.26 -8.54 0.15
C GLY A 145 -4.75 -8.79 0.29
N THR A 146 -3.96 -7.72 0.31
CA THR A 146 -2.50 -7.80 0.41
C THR A 146 -2.06 -8.44 1.75
N GLU A 147 -2.75 -8.10 2.83
CA GLU A 147 -2.47 -8.63 4.17
C GLU A 147 -2.77 -10.12 4.27
N GLU A 148 -3.89 -10.56 3.67
CA GLU A 148 -4.23 -11.98 3.63
C GLU A 148 -3.21 -12.77 2.80
N ALA A 149 -2.76 -12.22 1.68
CA ALA A 149 -1.73 -12.85 0.86
C ALA A 149 -0.42 -13.03 1.65
N TRP A 150 0.03 -11.99 2.35
CA TRP A 150 1.20 -12.07 3.23
C TRP A 150 1.01 -13.05 4.37
N TYR A 151 -0.14 -13.02 5.04
CA TYR A 151 -0.49 -13.95 6.11
C TYR A 151 -0.35 -15.40 5.67
N ARG A 152 -0.81 -15.72 4.44
CA ARG A 152 -0.72 -17.06 3.86
C ARG A 152 0.71 -17.42 3.43
N VAL A 153 1.46 -16.51 2.81
CA VAL A 153 2.87 -16.77 2.42
C VAL A 153 3.72 -17.07 3.64
N LEU A 154 3.53 -16.31 4.71
CA LEU A 154 4.29 -16.37 5.95
C LEU A 154 3.79 -17.44 6.92
N GLU A 155 2.67 -18.11 6.60
CA GLU A 155 2.06 -19.15 7.44
C GLU A 155 1.84 -18.67 8.88
N LEU A 156 1.41 -17.41 9.07
CA LEU A 156 1.27 -16.79 10.40
C LEU A 156 0.16 -17.41 11.27
N GLY A 157 -0.68 -18.27 10.68
CA GLY A 157 -1.69 -19.07 11.35
C GLY A 157 -2.64 -19.75 10.35
N SER A 158 -3.73 -20.31 10.88
CA SER A 158 -4.85 -20.88 10.12
C SER A 158 -6.10 -20.03 10.30
N VAL A 159 -6.99 -20.02 9.31
CA VAL A 159 -8.29 -19.28 9.34
C VAL A 159 -9.34 -19.92 10.29
N SER A 160 -8.91 -20.73 11.26
CA SER A 160 -9.79 -21.42 12.22
C SER A 160 -10.24 -20.49 13.34
N GLU A 161 -11.43 -20.73 13.91
CA GLU A 161 -11.95 -19.98 15.06
C GLU A 161 -10.95 -19.93 16.23
N GLY A 162 -10.76 -18.74 16.80
CA GLY A 162 -9.90 -18.51 17.96
C GLY A 162 -8.45 -18.11 17.67
N GLN A 163 -8.05 -17.96 16.40
CA GLN A 163 -6.72 -17.46 16.03
C GLN A 163 -6.72 -15.97 15.68
N THR A 164 -5.54 -15.33 15.81
CA THR A 164 -5.35 -13.92 15.44
C THR A 164 -5.68 -13.74 13.96
N PRO A 165 -6.70 -12.92 13.62
CA PRO A 165 -7.08 -12.72 12.23
C PRO A 165 -5.95 -12.05 11.45
N TRP A 166 -5.94 -12.22 10.13
CA TRP A 166 -4.84 -11.79 9.26
C TRP A 166 -4.49 -10.31 9.43
N TYR A 167 -5.48 -9.43 9.62
CA TYR A 167 -5.25 -8.01 9.84
C TYR A 167 -4.50 -7.77 11.16
N ALA A 168 -4.90 -8.40 12.26
CA ALA A 168 -4.22 -8.22 13.53
C ALA A 168 -2.82 -8.85 13.55
N ALA A 169 -2.62 -9.95 12.82
CA ALA A 169 -1.34 -10.66 12.78
C ALA A 169 -0.24 -9.84 12.08
N LEU A 170 -0.60 -9.06 11.06
CA LEU A 170 0.38 -8.24 10.33
C LEU A 170 0.84 -6.98 11.08
N LEU A 171 0.20 -6.62 12.19
CA LEU A 171 0.61 -5.49 13.02
C LEU A 171 1.78 -5.83 13.96
N ASP A 172 2.04 -7.11 14.21
CA ASP A 172 3.16 -7.58 15.02
C ASP A 172 4.41 -7.70 14.13
N GLU A 173 5.06 -6.56 13.87
CA GLU A 173 6.22 -6.48 12.96
C GLU A 173 7.34 -7.46 13.36
N GLU A 174 7.61 -7.64 14.65
CA GLU A 174 8.66 -8.55 15.12
C GLU A 174 8.33 -10.00 14.75
N ARG A 175 7.10 -10.45 15.06
CA ARG A 175 6.64 -11.79 14.72
C ARG A 175 6.59 -12.01 13.20
N VAL A 176 6.12 -11.01 12.45
CA VAL A 176 6.04 -11.07 10.98
C VAL A 176 7.42 -11.22 10.36
N MET A 177 8.40 -10.41 10.79
CA MET A 177 9.76 -10.48 10.27
C MET A 177 10.47 -11.79 10.66
N ALA A 178 10.22 -12.31 11.87
CA ALA A 178 10.74 -13.61 12.28
C ALA A 178 10.18 -14.76 11.41
N ALA A 179 8.88 -14.75 11.13
CA ALA A 179 8.25 -15.72 10.24
C ALA A 179 8.76 -15.60 8.80
N ALA A 180 8.98 -14.38 8.31
CA ALA A 180 9.55 -14.14 6.98
C ALA A 180 10.98 -14.68 6.85
N GLU A 181 11.81 -14.51 7.88
CA GLU A 181 13.16 -15.07 7.92
C GLU A 181 13.15 -16.61 7.87
N GLU A 182 12.28 -17.25 8.66
CA GLU A 182 12.10 -18.70 8.63
C GLU A 182 11.62 -19.18 7.26
N ARG A 183 10.61 -18.51 6.71
CA ARG A 183 10.04 -18.88 5.41
C ARG A 183 11.02 -18.69 4.27
N ASN A 184 11.81 -17.62 4.29
CA ASN A 184 12.83 -17.37 3.27
C ASN A 184 13.92 -18.46 3.28
N ARG A 185 14.34 -18.92 4.48
CA ARG A 185 15.27 -20.07 4.60
C ARG A 185 14.67 -21.34 4.01
N TRP A 186 13.38 -21.60 4.24
CA TRP A 186 12.68 -22.73 3.64
C TRP A 186 12.66 -22.64 2.11
N VAL A 187 12.34 -21.46 1.55
CA VAL A 187 12.32 -21.23 0.10
C VAL A 187 13.69 -21.49 -0.52
N ILE A 188 14.76 -20.95 0.06
CA ILE A 188 16.13 -21.19 -0.42
C ILE A 188 16.43 -22.69 -0.46
N LYS A 189 16.19 -23.39 0.65
CA LYS A 189 16.53 -24.81 0.78
C LYS A 189 15.75 -25.72 -0.17
N TYR A 190 14.45 -25.49 -0.34
CA TYR A 190 13.57 -26.45 -1.00
C TYR A 190 13.15 -26.05 -2.42
N VAL A 191 13.15 -24.75 -2.73
CA VAL A 191 12.78 -24.25 -4.05
C VAL A 191 14.02 -24.04 -4.92
N ASP A 192 15.06 -23.39 -4.40
CA ASP A 192 16.24 -23.07 -5.23
C ASP A 192 17.25 -24.20 -5.29
N GLU A 193 17.56 -24.80 -4.15
CA GLU A 193 18.60 -25.83 -4.04
C GLU A 193 18.08 -27.21 -4.48
N GLY A 194 16.82 -27.30 -4.90
CA GLY A 194 16.20 -28.56 -5.34
C GLY A 194 16.08 -29.60 -4.22
N GLY A 195 16.13 -29.17 -2.96
CA GLY A 195 16.13 -30.02 -1.77
C GLY A 195 14.82 -30.76 -1.48
N LEU A 196 13.93 -30.90 -2.47
CA LEU A 196 12.76 -31.76 -2.32
C LEU A 196 13.26 -33.17 -2.01
N PRO A 197 12.82 -33.76 -0.87
CA PRO A 197 13.15 -35.15 -0.59
C PRO A 197 12.63 -35.97 -1.76
N LYS A 198 13.54 -36.74 -2.39
CA LYS A 198 13.14 -37.72 -3.40
C LYS A 198 12.10 -38.63 -2.74
N GLN A 199 10.88 -38.58 -3.27
CA GLN A 199 9.80 -39.48 -2.90
C GLN A 199 10.18 -40.93 -3.26
#